data_AF-A0A536RQB6-F1
#
_entry.id   AF-A0A536RQB6-F1
#
_cell.length_a   1.000
_cell.length_b   1.000
_cell.length_c   1.000
_cell.angle_alpha   90.00
_cell.angle_beta   90.00
_cell.angle_gamma   90.00
#
_symmetry.space_group_name_H-M   'P 1'
#
loop_
_entity.id
_entity.type
_entity.pdbx_description
1 polymer ?
#
loop_
_entity_poly.entity_id
_entity_poly.type
_entity_poly.pdbx_seq_one_letter_code
_entity_poly.pdbx_strand_id
1 'polypeptide(L)'
;MPVLAVRFLAIAGGAAFVLAALQVACGAPPEHDIHLPGGAPVAAVSLPVGGGFNGALTPTVSVADVRCQIYRRTVSPTCPDDASLARAYWPELQRTRDVVFVGLRTRPSCFHMNVEYLAEEHKVLYHCHHAGAWLGINPVVGAAQPADVTDVVMASTRRIAAGRLSLAREDRIEHWIIDLTSESGLGTVTIP
;
A
#
# COMPACT_ATOMS: atom_id res chain seq x y z
N MET A 1 44.79 -27.64 14.29
CA MET A 1 43.47 -27.37 13.67
C MET A 1 42.36 -26.86 14.62
N PRO A 2 42.29 -27.17 15.94
CA PRO A 2 41.17 -26.70 16.77
C PRO A 2 41.23 -25.21 17.18
N VAL A 3 42.43 -24.61 17.25
CA VAL A 3 42.62 -23.21 17.71
C VAL A 3 42.08 -22.18 16.72
N LEU A 4 42.14 -22.46 15.41
CA LEU A 4 41.56 -21.58 14.39
C LEU A 4 40.03 -21.57 14.45
N ALA A 5 39.39 -22.74 14.61
CA ALA A 5 37.94 -22.84 14.71
C ALA A 5 37.36 -22.04 15.91
N VAL A 6 38.02 -22.10 17.08
CA VAL A 6 37.60 -21.35 18.27
C VAL A 6 37.72 -19.84 18.08
N ARG A 7 38.78 -19.36 17.42
CA ARG A 7 38.96 -17.92 17.12
C ARG A 7 37.91 -17.41 16.12
N PHE A 8 37.59 -18.19 15.11
CA PHE A 8 36.51 -17.84 14.16
C PHE A 8 35.14 -17.78 14.85
N LEU A 9 34.82 -18.73 15.73
CA LEU A 9 33.58 -18.73 16.51
C LEU A 9 33.48 -17.52 17.46
N ALA A 10 34.57 -17.15 18.13
CA ALA A 10 34.58 -15.98 19.02
C ALA A 10 34.41 -14.66 18.27
N ILE A 11 35.06 -14.51 17.11
CA ILE A 11 34.91 -13.32 16.25
C ILE A 11 33.48 -13.25 15.69
N ALA A 12 32.94 -14.37 15.20
CA ALA A 12 31.56 -14.43 14.70
C ALA A 12 30.54 -14.11 15.80
N GLY A 13 30.71 -14.65 17.01
CA GLY A 13 29.85 -14.35 18.15
C GLY A 13 29.94 -12.90 18.60
N GLY A 14 31.15 -12.32 18.66
CA GLY A 14 31.34 -10.91 18.98
C GLY A 14 30.72 -9.98 17.94
N ALA A 15 30.91 -10.28 16.65
CA ALA A 15 30.28 -9.54 15.56
C ALA A 15 28.74 -9.62 15.62
N ALA A 16 28.18 -10.81 15.87
CA ALA A 16 26.74 -10.99 16.02
C ALA A 16 26.18 -10.20 17.21
N PHE A 17 26.88 -10.17 18.35
CA PHE A 17 26.49 -9.40 19.51
C PHE A 17 26.53 -7.89 19.25
N VAL A 18 27.58 -7.38 18.60
CA VAL A 18 27.70 -5.96 18.22
C VAL A 18 26.58 -5.59 17.24
N LEU A 19 26.30 -6.42 16.24
CA LEU A 19 25.21 -6.19 15.30
C LEU A 19 23.84 -6.16 16.00
N ALA A 20 23.57 -7.10 16.92
CA ALA A 20 22.34 -7.10 17.71
C ALA A 20 22.23 -5.87 18.64
N ALA A 21 23.32 -5.45 19.27
CA ALA A 21 23.33 -4.22 20.08
C ALA A 21 23.07 -2.98 19.23
N LEU A 22 23.63 -2.90 18.02
CA LEU A 22 23.38 -1.81 17.08
C LEU A 22 21.93 -1.82 16.55
N GLN A 23 21.29 -2.98 16.40
CA GLN A 23 19.85 -3.04 16.06
C GLN A 23 18.99 -2.35 17.11
N VAL A 24 19.25 -2.65 18.38
CA VAL A 24 18.49 -2.10 19.51
C VAL A 24 18.83 -0.63 19.71
N ALA A 25 20.09 -0.25 19.53
CA ALA A 25 20.56 1.12 19.76
C ALA A 25 20.16 2.10 18.64
N CYS A 26 20.15 1.67 17.37
CA CYS A 26 19.91 2.57 16.24
C CYS A 26 18.42 2.74 15.87
N GLY A 27 17.52 1.89 16.38
CA GLY A 27 16.07 2.03 16.16
C GLY A 27 15.64 2.09 14.68
N ALA A 28 14.39 2.48 14.45
CA ALA A 28 13.86 2.82 13.13
C ALA A 28 14.03 4.33 12.87
N PRO A 29 14.22 4.77 11.62
CA PRO A 29 14.17 6.19 11.28
C PRO A 29 12.79 6.79 11.61
N PRO A 30 12.68 8.13 11.79
CA PRO A 30 11.39 8.79 11.92
C PRO A 30 10.55 8.59 10.66
N GLU A 31 9.30 8.19 10.85
CA GLU A 31 8.32 8.04 9.77
C GLU A 31 8.01 9.38 9.10
N HIS A 32 7.93 9.38 7.78
CA HIS A 32 7.55 10.53 6.97
C HIS A 32 6.89 10.10 5.66
N ASP A 33 6.15 11.02 5.04
CA ASP A 33 5.60 10.79 3.71
C ASP A 33 6.71 10.49 2.69
N ILE A 34 6.43 9.56 1.78
CA ILE A 34 7.35 9.23 0.69
C ILE A 34 7.19 10.25 -0.43
N HIS A 35 8.31 10.80 -0.88
CA HIS A 35 8.34 11.72 -2.00
C HIS A 35 9.34 11.26 -3.07
N LEU A 36 8.83 10.94 -4.26
CA LEU A 36 9.65 10.64 -5.42
C LEU A 36 10.01 11.93 -6.19
N PRO A 37 11.17 11.98 -6.86
CA PRO A 37 11.49 13.08 -7.76
C PRO A 37 10.39 13.29 -8.81
N GLY A 38 9.84 14.51 -8.87
CA GLY A 38 8.73 14.84 -9.79
C GLY A 38 7.34 14.39 -9.33
N GLY A 39 7.23 13.72 -8.18
CA GLY A 39 5.97 13.36 -7.54
C GLY A 39 5.23 14.58 -7.01
N ALA A 40 3.92 14.65 -7.28
CA ALA A 40 3.04 15.63 -6.69
C ALA A 40 2.10 14.94 -5.68
N PRO A 41 1.95 15.44 -4.44
CA PRO A 41 1.09 14.82 -3.44
C PRO A 41 -0.38 14.84 -3.88
N VAL A 42 -1.05 13.71 -3.67
CA VAL A 42 -2.47 13.50 -3.96
C VAL A 42 -3.21 13.27 -2.64
N ALA A 43 -4.24 14.07 -2.39
CA ALA A 43 -5.11 13.85 -1.25
C ALA A 43 -5.84 12.51 -1.38
N ALA A 44 -5.74 11.67 -0.34
CA ALA A 44 -6.38 10.37 -0.31
C ALA A 44 -7.04 10.07 1.05
N VAL A 45 -8.11 9.27 1.02
CA VAL A 45 -8.83 8.80 2.21
C VAL A 45 -9.07 7.30 2.10
N SER A 46 -8.84 6.56 3.19
CA SER A 46 -9.14 5.13 3.27
C SER A 46 -10.54 4.90 3.83
N LEU A 47 -11.32 4.05 3.16
CA LEU A 47 -12.66 3.65 3.55
C LEU A 47 -12.69 2.15 3.89
N PRO A 48 -12.95 1.76 5.15
CA PRO A 48 -12.94 0.36 5.55
C PRO A 48 -14.11 -0.41 4.93
N VAL A 49 -13.88 -1.66 4.52
CA VAL A 49 -14.91 -2.51 3.87
C VAL A 49 -15.68 -3.42 4.86
N GLY A 50 -15.30 -3.47 6.14
CA GLY A 50 -16.08 -4.16 7.17
C GLY A 50 -16.05 -5.69 7.10
N GLY A 51 -14.87 -6.27 6.89
CA GLY A 51 -14.67 -7.73 6.88
C GLY A 51 -13.55 -8.20 5.95
N GLY A 52 -13.15 -7.34 5.00
CA GLY A 52 -12.18 -7.67 3.98
C GLY A 52 -12.66 -8.77 3.02
N PHE A 53 -12.03 -8.90 1.87
CA PHE A 53 -12.30 -10.00 0.94
C PHE A 53 -11.10 -10.31 0.06
N ASN A 54 -11.05 -11.54 -0.43
CA ASN A 54 -10.02 -11.98 -1.36
C ASN A 54 -10.29 -11.47 -2.78
N GLY A 55 -9.25 -10.92 -3.40
CA GLY A 55 -9.21 -10.60 -4.82
C GLY A 55 -9.25 -9.09 -5.09
N ALA A 56 -8.66 -8.72 -6.23
CA ALA A 56 -8.53 -7.32 -6.62
C ALA A 56 -9.89 -6.68 -6.99
N LEU A 57 -9.99 -5.39 -6.69
CA LEU A 57 -10.99 -4.50 -7.28
C LEU A 57 -10.39 -3.86 -8.53
N THR A 58 -11.17 -3.81 -9.60
CA THR A 58 -10.84 -3.00 -10.77
C THR A 58 -10.97 -1.53 -10.39
N PRO A 59 -9.92 -0.70 -10.59
CA PRO A 59 -10.02 0.72 -10.32
C PRO A 59 -11.16 1.39 -11.09
N THR A 60 -11.86 2.32 -10.44
CA THR A 60 -13.01 3.00 -11.04
C THR A 60 -13.14 4.43 -10.50
N VAL A 61 -13.86 5.28 -11.22
CA VAL A 61 -14.27 6.63 -10.78
C VAL A 61 -15.73 6.66 -10.32
N SER A 62 -16.43 5.51 -10.36
CA SER A 62 -17.85 5.38 -10.01
C SER A 62 -18.00 4.79 -8.61
N VAL A 63 -18.64 5.56 -7.71
CA VAL A 63 -19.02 5.09 -6.37
C VAL A 63 -19.95 3.87 -6.46
N ALA A 64 -20.89 3.86 -7.42
CA ALA A 64 -21.80 2.73 -7.60
C ALA A 64 -21.03 1.47 -8.03
N ASP A 65 -20.09 1.61 -8.96
CA ASP A 65 -19.29 0.49 -9.46
C ASP A 65 -18.44 -0.13 -8.36
N VAL A 66 -17.75 0.69 -7.54
CA VAL A 66 -16.89 0.15 -6.48
C VAL A 66 -17.73 -0.59 -5.42
N ARG A 67 -18.89 -0.07 -5.04
CA ARG A 67 -19.82 -0.76 -4.12
C ARG A 67 -20.32 -2.08 -4.70
N CYS A 68 -20.70 -2.08 -5.98
CA CYS A 68 -21.14 -3.27 -6.70
C CYS A 68 -20.02 -4.32 -6.78
N GLN A 69 -18.79 -3.92 -7.09
CA GLN A 69 -17.64 -4.84 -7.11
C GLN A 69 -17.41 -5.50 -5.75
N ILE A 70 -17.48 -4.73 -4.65
CA ILE A 70 -17.36 -5.27 -3.29
C ILE A 70 -18.47 -6.28 -3.02
N TYR A 71 -19.73 -5.90 -3.27
CA TYR A 71 -20.88 -6.77 -3.03
C TYR A 71 -20.77 -8.10 -3.79
N ARG A 72 -20.27 -8.06 -5.03
CA ARG A 72 -20.02 -9.27 -5.84
C ARG A 72 -18.96 -10.19 -5.29
N ARG A 73 -17.99 -9.63 -4.56
CA ARG A 73 -16.92 -10.39 -3.92
C ARG A 73 -17.34 -10.95 -2.56
N THR A 74 -18.24 -10.27 -1.84
CA THR A 74 -18.56 -10.61 -0.45
C THR A 74 -19.91 -11.30 -0.27
N VAL A 75 -20.92 -11.00 -1.09
CA VAL A 75 -22.31 -11.43 -0.84
C VAL A 75 -22.89 -12.23 -2.00
N SER A 76 -22.96 -11.65 -3.21
CA SER A 76 -23.67 -12.27 -4.33
C SER A 76 -23.18 -11.76 -5.68
N PRO A 77 -23.06 -12.61 -6.71
CA PRO A 77 -22.53 -12.22 -8.02
C PRO A 77 -23.39 -11.18 -8.77
N THR A 78 -24.61 -10.91 -8.32
CA THR A 78 -25.52 -9.91 -8.91
C THR A 78 -25.63 -8.72 -7.97
N CYS A 79 -25.42 -7.51 -8.51
CA CYS A 79 -25.54 -6.29 -7.72
C CYS A 79 -27.01 -5.89 -7.51
N PRO A 80 -27.40 -5.52 -6.27
CA PRO A 80 -28.68 -4.90 -6.02
C PRO A 80 -28.69 -3.46 -6.54
N ASP A 81 -29.81 -2.77 -6.37
CA ASP A 81 -29.93 -1.36 -6.72
C ASP A 81 -28.97 -0.46 -5.92
N ASP A 82 -28.67 0.71 -6.49
CA ASP A 82 -27.73 1.68 -5.93
C ASP A 82 -28.11 2.15 -4.52
N ALA A 83 -29.40 2.26 -4.19
CA ALA A 83 -29.84 2.72 -2.87
C ALA A 83 -29.60 1.65 -1.79
N SER A 84 -29.79 0.38 -2.15
CA SER A 84 -29.43 -0.76 -1.30
C SER A 84 -27.91 -0.84 -1.09
N LEU A 85 -27.12 -0.67 -2.15
CA LEU A 85 -25.65 -0.60 -2.05
C LEU A 85 -25.16 0.58 -1.21
N ALA A 86 -25.75 1.76 -1.37
CA ALA A 86 -25.37 2.95 -0.60
C ALA A 86 -25.59 2.77 0.91
N ARG A 87 -26.71 2.14 1.29
CA ARG A 87 -27.00 1.83 2.71
C ARG A 87 -26.00 0.84 3.31
N ALA A 88 -25.54 -0.12 2.51
CA ALA A 88 -24.58 -1.13 2.96
C ALA A 88 -23.13 -0.60 3.02
N TYR A 89 -22.75 0.28 2.09
CA TYR A 89 -21.37 0.72 1.92
C TYR A 89 -21.26 2.24 1.91
N TRP A 90 -20.78 2.80 3.02
CA TRP A 90 -20.50 4.23 3.20
C TRP A 90 -21.70 5.11 2.83
N PRO A 91 -22.79 5.09 3.62
CA PRO A 91 -24.04 5.79 3.29
C PRO A 91 -23.87 7.31 3.11
N GLU A 92 -22.94 7.89 3.86
CA GLU A 92 -22.61 9.33 3.77
C GLU A 92 -21.80 9.68 2.51
N LEU A 93 -21.24 8.69 1.82
CA LEU A 93 -20.49 8.90 0.60
C LEU A 93 -21.47 9.13 -0.57
N GLN A 94 -21.74 10.41 -0.81
CA GLN A 94 -22.46 10.86 -1.99
C GLN A 94 -21.56 10.87 -3.23
N ARG A 95 -22.16 11.14 -4.40
CA ARG A 95 -21.48 11.17 -5.69
C ARG A 95 -20.26 12.11 -5.63
N THR A 96 -19.07 11.52 -5.57
CA THR A 96 -17.81 12.25 -5.58
C THR A 96 -17.35 12.45 -7.01
N ARG A 97 -17.11 13.71 -7.39
CA ARG A 97 -16.37 14.02 -8.63
C ARG A 97 -14.89 14.04 -8.31
N ASP A 98 -14.07 13.83 -9.35
CA ASP A 98 -12.63 13.98 -9.29
C ASP A 98 -11.94 13.06 -8.27
N VAL A 99 -12.35 11.78 -8.24
CA VAL A 99 -11.71 10.75 -7.43
C VAL A 99 -11.58 9.44 -8.20
N VAL A 100 -10.54 8.69 -7.87
CA VAL A 100 -10.37 7.28 -8.26
C VAL A 100 -10.46 6.41 -7.00
N PHE A 101 -11.15 5.28 -7.13
CA PHE A 101 -11.30 4.26 -6.11
C PHE A 101 -10.38 3.08 -6.45
N VAL A 102 -9.58 2.65 -5.48
CA VAL A 102 -8.77 1.42 -5.56
C VAL A 102 -8.99 0.56 -4.32
N GLY A 103 -9.01 -0.76 -4.48
CA GLY A 103 -9.05 -1.69 -3.36
C GLY A 103 -7.64 -2.03 -2.90
N LEU A 104 -7.34 -1.85 -1.62
CA LEU A 104 -6.01 -2.10 -1.05
C LEU A 104 -6.09 -2.95 0.23
N ARG A 105 -5.02 -3.70 0.48
CA ARG A 105 -4.73 -4.23 1.82
C ARG A 105 -4.03 -3.14 2.62
N THR A 106 -4.74 -2.38 3.44
CA THR A 106 -4.06 -1.36 4.27
C THR A 106 -3.70 -1.91 5.65
N ARG A 107 -4.45 -2.86 6.21
CA ARG A 107 -4.14 -3.43 7.53
C ARG A 107 -4.00 -4.95 7.53
N PRO A 108 -3.08 -5.53 8.32
CA PRO A 108 -2.00 -4.86 9.08
C PRO A 108 -0.77 -4.52 8.21
N SER A 109 -0.86 -4.67 6.88
CA SER A 109 0.28 -4.57 5.97
C SER A 109 0.81 -3.15 5.71
N CYS A 110 0.11 -2.11 6.17
CA CYS A 110 0.42 -0.71 5.93
C CYS A 110 0.30 0.10 7.22
N PHE A 111 1.40 0.67 7.70
CA PHE A 111 1.38 1.54 8.87
C PHE A 111 1.05 2.98 8.47
N HIS A 112 1.69 3.46 7.41
CA HIS A 112 1.44 4.77 6.83
C HIS A 112 1.18 4.66 5.33
N MET A 113 0.34 5.57 4.84
CA MET A 113 0.00 5.65 3.43
C MET A 113 -0.06 7.09 2.96
N ASN A 114 0.69 7.39 1.91
CA ASN A 114 0.56 8.63 1.16
C ASN A 114 0.46 8.31 -0.34
N VAL A 115 0.00 9.26 -1.14
CA VAL A 115 -0.26 9.04 -2.56
C VAL A 115 0.41 10.15 -3.36
N GLU A 116 1.08 9.78 -4.45
CA GLU A 116 1.71 10.73 -5.37
C GLU A 116 1.22 10.52 -6.80
N TYR A 117 1.21 11.61 -7.56
CA TYR A 117 1.03 11.60 -9.01
C TYR A 117 2.36 11.90 -9.70
N LEU A 118 2.77 10.98 -10.57
CA LEU A 118 3.95 11.08 -11.42
C LEU A 118 3.48 11.51 -12.82
N ALA A 119 3.66 12.80 -13.15
CA ALA A 119 3.12 13.40 -14.36
C ALA A 119 3.73 12.82 -15.65
N GLU A 120 5.04 12.55 -15.66
CA GLU A 120 5.75 12.02 -16.82
C GLU A 120 5.28 10.60 -17.21
N GLU A 121 4.95 9.77 -16.22
CA GLU A 121 4.44 8.42 -16.41
C GLU A 121 2.91 8.36 -16.50
N HIS A 122 2.24 9.48 -16.21
CA HIS A 122 0.80 9.55 -16.03
C HIS A 122 0.29 8.43 -15.09
N LYS A 123 0.89 8.37 -13.90
CA LYS A 123 0.75 7.28 -12.92
C LYS A 123 0.45 7.82 -11.53
N VAL A 124 -0.48 7.20 -10.81
CA VAL A 124 -0.70 7.42 -9.37
C VAL A 124 -0.10 6.26 -8.60
N LEU A 125 0.78 6.60 -7.65
CA LEU A 125 1.50 5.66 -6.82
C LEU A 125 0.98 5.78 -5.38
N TYR A 126 0.49 4.67 -4.84
CA TYR A 126 0.06 4.55 -3.45
C TYR A 126 1.24 4.00 -2.65
N HIS A 127 1.89 4.86 -1.87
CA HIS A 127 3.01 4.46 -1.03
C HIS A 127 2.47 3.87 0.25
N CYS A 128 2.70 2.59 0.44
CA CYS A 128 2.48 1.88 1.68
C CYS A 128 3.81 1.68 2.38
N HIS A 129 4.05 2.43 3.46
CA HIS A 129 5.37 2.49 4.06
C HIS A 129 5.34 2.30 5.57
N HIS A 130 6.50 1.89 6.09
CA HIS A 130 6.84 1.95 7.50
C HIS A 130 8.36 1.96 7.67
N ALA A 131 8.81 2.47 8.81
CA ALA A 131 10.19 2.50 9.23
C ALA A 131 10.51 1.22 10.01
N GLY A 132 11.56 0.52 9.58
CA GLY A 132 12.05 -0.72 10.18
C GLY A 132 13.37 -0.53 10.90
N ALA A 133 13.63 -1.37 11.91
CA ALA A 133 14.96 -1.45 12.51
C ALA A 133 15.97 -2.09 11.54
N TRP A 134 17.20 -1.59 11.54
CA TRP A 134 18.26 -1.82 10.55
C TRP A 134 18.43 -3.25 9.96
N LEU A 135 18.31 -4.31 10.76
CA LEU A 135 18.58 -5.69 10.32
C LEU A 135 17.33 -6.57 10.24
N GLY A 136 16.16 -5.95 10.07
CA GLY A 136 14.95 -6.66 9.68
C GLY A 136 15.07 -7.23 8.27
N ILE A 137 15.80 -8.34 8.08
CA ILE A 137 15.71 -9.17 6.87
C ILE A 137 14.42 -10.00 7.00
N ASN A 138 13.29 -9.32 7.14
CA ASN A 138 12.00 -9.95 6.91
C ASN A 138 11.61 -9.52 5.50
N PRO A 139 11.97 -10.32 4.46
CA PRO A 139 11.34 -10.19 3.16
C PRO A 139 9.91 -10.69 3.33
N VAL A 140 9.07 -9.96 4.05
CA VAL A 140 7.62 -10.05 3.84
C VAL A 140 7.28 -9.21 2.60
N VAL A 141 8.09 -9.37 1.54
CA VAL A 141 7.54 -9.29 0.18
C VAL A 141 6.79 -10.60 0.04
N GLY A 142 5.59 -10.66 0.63
CA GLY A 142 4.78 -11.87 0.64
C GLY A 142 4.63 -12.36 -0.81
N ALA A 143 5.13 -13.57 -1.09
CA ALA A 143 4.92 -14.25 -2.35
C ALA A 143 3.44 -14.10 -2.73
N ALA A 144 3.15 -13.49 -3.90
CA ALA A 144 1.83 -13.14 -4.44
C ALA A 144 0.65 -13.79 -3.70
N GLN A 145 0.34 -13.30 -2.50
CA GLN A 145 -0.84 -13.77 -1.79
C GLN A 145 -2.03 -13.16 -2.52
N PRO A 146 -3.18 -13.87 -2.59
CA PRO A 146 -4.40 -13.24 -3.10
C PRO A 146 -4.57 -11.90 -2.38
N ALA A 147 -4.67 -10.82 -3.15
CA ALA A 147 -4.73 -9.48 -2.60
C ALA A 147 -5.99 -9.37 -1.74
N ASP A 148 -5.83 -9.51 -0.42
CA ASP A 148 -6.89 -9.24 0.54
C ASP A 148 -7.19 -7.75 0.48
N VAL A 149 -8.37 -7.36 0.03
CA VAL A 149 -8.81 -5.97 0.07
C VAL A 149 -9.49 -5.74 1.41
N THR A 150 -8.87 -4.92 2.26
CA THR A 150 -9.42 -4.52 3.57
C THR A 150 -10.05 -3.13 3.54
N ASP A 151 -9.59 -2.28 2.61
CA ASP A 151 -10.06 -0.92 2.45
C ASP A 151 -10.20 -0.54 0.97
N VAL A 152 -11.04 0.47 0.72
CA VAL A 152 -11.06 1.21 -0.54
C VAL A 152 -10.44 2.58 -0.31
N VAL A 153 -9.41 2.89 -1.07
CA VAL A 153 -8.77 4.20 -1.03
C VAL A 153 -9.32 5.08 -2.13
N MET A 154 -9.80 6.25 -1.72
CA MET A 154 -10.24 7.33 -2.58
C MET A 154 -9.09 8.31 -2.77
N ALA A 155 -8.55 8.43 -3.98
CA ALA A 155 -7.53 9.43 -4.30
C ALA A 155 -8.11 10.53 -5.19
N SER A 156 -7.81 11.80 -4.89
CA SER A 156 -8.30 12.93 -5.69
C SER A 156 -7.62 13.00 -7.05
N THR A 157 -8.39 13.27 -8.10
CA THR A 157 -7.90 13.43 -9.47
C THR A 157 -7.95 14.88 -9.94
N ARG A 158 -8.27 15.85 -9.07
CA ARG A 158 -8.48 17.27 -9.43
C ARG A 158 -7.29 17.94 -10.12
N ARG A 159 -6.07 17.46 -9.86
CA ARG A 159 -4.81 18.00 -10.41
C ARG A 159 -4.11 17.04 -11.35
N ILE A 160 -4.82 15.99 -11.77
CA ILE A 160 -4.32 14.97 -12.69
C ILE A 160 -4.92 15.28 -14.06
N ALA A 161 -4.09 15.29 -15.11
CA ALA A 161 -4.59 15.50 -16.46
C ALA A 161 -5.59 14.40 -16.85
N ALA A 162 -6.61 14.73 -17.64
CA ALA A 162 -7.53 13.73 -18.18
C ALA A 162 -6.80 12.67 -19.02
N GLY A 163 -7.31 11.45 -19.03
CA GLY A 163 -6.70 10.36 -19.79
C GLY A 163 -6.65 9.01 -19.07
N ARG A 164 -5.89 8.08 -19.64
CA ARG A 164 -5.71 6.73 -19.11
C ARG A 164 -4.62 6.74 -18.04
N LEU A 165 -5.04 6.71 -16.78
CA LEU A 165 -4.22 6.75 -15.59
C LEU A 165 -3.78 5.35 -15.16
N SER A 166 -2.47 5.16 -14.98
CA SER A 166 -1.91 3.94 -14.37
C SER A 166 -1.92 4.05 -12.86
N LEU A 167 -2.26 2.97 -12.16
CA LEU A 167 -2.32 2.92 -10.71
C LEU A 167 -1.41 1.80 -10.21
N ALA A 168 -0.56 2.10 -9.25
CA ALA A 168 0.34 1.13 -8.63
C ALA A 168 0.46 1.38 -7.14
N ARG A 169 0.86 0.36 -6.39
CA ARG A 169 1.22 0.45 -4.99
C ARG A 169 2.72 0.20 -4.86
N GLU A 170 3.39 1.07 -4.12
CA GLU A 170 4.75 0.83 -3.65
C GLU A 170 4.67 0.37 -2.19
N ASP A 171 5.21 -0.80 -1.88
CA ASP A 171 5.48 -1.24 -0.52
C ASP A 171 6.92 -0.89 -0.17
N ARG A 172 7.10 -0.06 0.87
CA ARG A 172 8.40 0.42 1.29
C ARG A 172 8.66 0.12 2.77
N ILE A 173 9.85 -0.39 3.05
CA ILE A 173 10.39 -0.47 4.41
C ILE A 173 11.62 0.43 4.46
N GLU A 174 11.51 1.53 5.20
CA GLU A 174 12.60 2.49 5.35
C GLU A 174 13.57 2.04 6.42
N HIS A 175 14.87 2.04 6.10
CA HIS A 175 15.93 1.83 7.07
C HIS A 175 16.98 2.94 6.95
N TRP A 176 17.81 3.08 7.99
CA TRP A 176 18.86 4.11 8.01
C TRP A 176 19.88 4.07 6.87
N ILE A 177 20.07 2.92 6.21
CA ILE A 177 21.11 2.71 5.18
C ILE A 177 20.51 2.33 3.82
N ILE A 178 19.44 1.54 3.83
CA ILE A 178 18.85 0.99 2.61
C ILE A 178 17.35 0.79 2.77
N ASP A 179 16.58 1.27 1.81
CA ASP A 179 15.16 1.00 1.75
C ASP A 179 14.91 -0.31 1.00
N LEU A 180 13.90 -1.06 1.46
CA LEU A 180 13.36 -2.20 0.73
C LEU A 180 12.07 -1.74 0.05
N THR A 181 12.07 -1.74 -1.28
CA THR A 181 10.93 -1.29 -2.08
C THR A 181 10.44 -2.40 -2.99
N SER A 182 9.13 -2.58 -3.10
CA SER A 182 8.50 -3.38 -4.16
C SER A 182 7.29 -2.66 -4.73
N GLU A 183 7.10 -2.73 -6.05
CA GLU A 183 5.94 -2.14 -6.71
C GLU A 183 4.99 -3.22 -7.23
N SER A 184 3.69 -3.01 -7.05
CA SER A 184 2.63 -3.85 -7.60
C SER A 184 1.60 -3.01 -8.37
N GLY A 185 1.29 -3.45 -9.59
CA GLY A 185 0.27 -2.80 -10.41
C GLY A 185 -1.14 -3.03 -9.86
N LEU A 186 -1.92 -1.96 -9.71
CA LEU A 186 -3.33 -2.00 -9.28
C LEU A 186 -4.31 -1.98 -10.44
N GLY A 187 -3.86 -1.51 -11.61
CA GLY A 187 -4.64 -1.48 -12.84
C GLY A 187 -4.57 -0.12 -13.54
N THR A 188 -5.53 0.12 -14.44
CA THR A 188 -5.65 1.40 -15.14
C THR A 188 -7.10 1.88 -15.10
N VAL A 189 -7.31 3.19 -15.01
CA VAL A 189 -8.62 3.83 -15.09
C VAL A 189 -8.56 5.00 -16.06
N THR A 190 -9.66 5.32 -16.73
CA THR A 190 -9.75 6.56 -17.50
C THR A 190 -10.43 7.63 -16.66
N ILE A 191 -9.77 8.77 -16.46
CA ILE A 191 -10.36 9.94 -15.82
C ILE A 191 -10.80 10.94 -16.90
N PRO A 192 -12.02 11.51 -16.78
CA PRO A 192 -12.62 12.38 -17.79
C PRO A 192 -11.99 13.77 -17.85
#